data_AF-X1P2M6-F1
#
_entry.id   AF-X1P2M6-F1
#
_cell.length_a   1.000
_cell.length_b   1.000
_cell.length_c   1.000
_cell.angle_alpha   90.00
_cell.angle_beta   90.00
_cell.angle_gamma   90.00
#
_symmetry.space_group_name_H-M   'P 1'
#
loop_
_entity.id
_entity.type
_entity.pdbx_description
1 polymer ?
#
loop_
_entity_poly.entity_id
_entity_poly.type
_entity_poly.pdbx_seq_one_letter_code
_entity_poly.pdbx_strand_id
1 'polypeptide(L)'
;TDDPEGFLKFLGATRLSQTNKRLDFARNGANFLLENKLSAVDIADYFKHDAVLIRDGLVNAPNMGYGFKKANMFIRDMVAFDVWQNLKNFDQIDVASDINTMKLALRTRILQTDIPLLSSFLDIFCYQYAHIDEKSAKAWRAVWSEWKTVNQKTAPISPCRMDFLLYRMGREYCE
;
A
#
# COMPACT_ATOMS: atom_id res chain seq x y z
N THR A 1 -11.20 11.22 29.92
CA THR A 1 -12.41 11.68 29.19
C THR A 1 -12.59 10.67 28.08
N ASP A 2 -13.31 9.60 28.40
CA ASP A 2 -13.15 8.30 27.74
C ASP A 2 -14.47 7.86 27.13
N ASP A 3 -14.81 8.45 25.99
CA ASP A 3 -15.89 7.93 25.13
C ASP A 3 -15.35 7.62 23.72
N PRO A 4 -14.62 6.49 23.57
CA PRO A 4 -14.19 5.99 22.27
C PRO A 4 -15.36 5.72 21.33
N GLU A 5 -16.52 5.36 21.87
CA GLU A 5 -17.71 5.00 21.12
C GLU A 5 -18.36 6.24 20.48
N GLY A 6 -18.41 7.35 21.22
CA GLY A 6 -18.79 8.67 20.72
C GLY A 6 -17.88 9.18 19.60
N PHE A 7 -16.57 8.98 19.72
CA PHE A 7 -15.61 9.34 18.67
C PHE A 7 -15.79 8.52 17.38
N LEU A 8 -16.03 7.21 17.53
CA LEU A 8 -16.25 6.31 16.39
C LEU A 8 -17.59 6.58 15.68
N LYS A 9 -18.60 7.00 16.44
CA LYS A 9 -19.89 7.44 15.89
C LYS A 9 -19.77 8.76 15.14
N PHE A 10 -18.98 9.71 15.65
CA PHE A 10 -18.67 10.97 14.97
C PHE A 10 -17.99 10.75 13.61
N LEU A 11 -17.11 9.76 13.48
CA LEU A 11 -16.44 9.40 12.23
C LEU A 11 -17.35 8.72 11.17
N GLY A 12 -18.66 8.59 11.42
CA GLY A 12 -19.63 8.08 10.44
C GLY A 12 -19.55 6.56 10.20
N ALA A 13 -19.07 5.80 11.19
CA ALA A 13 -18.73 4.39 11.00
C ALA A 13 -19.92 3.41 10.91
N THR A 14 -21.20 3.81 10.93
CA THR A 14 -22.35 2.89 11.09
C THR A 14 -22.95 2.33 9.79
N ARG A 15 -22.39 1.22 9.26
CA ARG A 15 -23.07 0.19 8.43
C ARG A 15 -22.54 -1.22 8.75
N LEU A 16 -23.35 -1.97 9.49
CA LEU A 16 -23.01 -2.88 10.59
C LEU A 16 -22.21 -4.18 10.33
N SER A 17 -21.82 -4.58 9.12
CA SER A 17 -20.98 -5.81 8.94
C SER A 17 -19.50 -5.51 8.69
N GLN A 18 -19.18 -4.45 7.94
CA GLN A 18 -17.81 -3.95 7.82
C GLN A 18 -17.42 -3.05 9.00
N THR A 19 -18.40 -2.45 9.68
CA THR A 19 -18.19 -1.59 10.86
C THR A 19 -17.46 -2.30 11.99
N ASN A 20 -17.85 -3.53 12.36
CA ASN A 20 -17.24 -4.23 13.49
C ASN A 20 -15.76 -4.54 13.24
N LYS A 21 -15.40 -5.07 12.06
CA LYS A 21 -13.99 -5.35 11.73
C LYS A 21 -13.14 -4.09 11.68
N ARG A 22 -13.66 -2.99 11.11
CA ARG A 22 -12.94 -1.71 11.06
C ARG A 22 -12.78 -1.09 12.45
N LEU A 23 -13.76 -1.28 13.32
CA LEU A 23 -13.70 -0.86 14.71
C LEU A 23 -12.65 -1.66 15.48
N ASP A 24 -12.57 -2.97 15.26
CA ASP A 24 -11.51 -3.82 15.80
C ASP A 24 -10.12 -3.39 15.29
N PHE A 25 -9.99 -3.13 13.98
CA PHE A 25 -8.74 -2.64 13.40
C PHE A 25 -8.31 -1.30 14.02
N ALA A 26 -9.25 -0.36 14.18
CA ALA A 26 -8.98 0.94 14.79
C ALA A 26 -8.58 0.79 16.27
N ARG A 27 -9.28 -0.09 17.02
CA ARG A 27 -8.97 -0.38 18.42
C ARG A 27 -7.59 -1.00 18.57
N ASN A 28 -7.25 -2.00 17.75
CA ASN A 28 -5.94 -2.65 17.80
C ASN A 28 -4.83 -1.69 17.34
N GLY A 29 -5.12 -0.82 16.37
CA GLY A 29 -4.21 0.26 16.00
C GLY A 29 -3.96 1.22 17.16
N ALA A 30 -5.00 1.64 17.87
CA ALA A 30 -4.86 2.48 19.07
C ALA A 30 -4.06 1.77 20.17
N ASN A 31 -4.33 0.49 20.43
CA ASN A 31 -3.58 -0.31 21.40
C ASN A 31 -2.10 -0.44 21.02
N PHE A 32 -1.78 -0.69 19.75
CA PHE A 32 -0.42 -0.70 19.26
C PHE A 32 0.32 0.61 19.56
N LEU A 33 -0.34 1.76 19.37
CA LEU A 33 0.25 3.06 19.71
C LEU A 33 0.44 3.21 21.23
N LEU A 34 -0.56 2.86 22.03
CA LEU A 34 -0.55 3.00 23.49
C LEU A 34 0.48 2.08 24.16
N GLU A 35 0.54 0.81 23.78
CA GLU A 35 1.47 -0.19 24.33
C GLU A 35 2.93 0.19 24.07
N ASN A 36 3.21 0.77 22.90
CA ASN A 36 4.53 1.26 22.52
C ASN A 36 4.78 2.72 22.93
N LYS A 37 3.84 3.36 23.65
CA LYS A 37 3.91 4.74 24.15
C LYS A 37 4.27 5.76 23.07
N LEU A 38 3.69 5.62 21.89
CA LEU A 38 3.99 6.42 20.72
C LEU A 38 2.71 6.98 20.10
N SER A 39 2.83 8.12 19.41
CA SER A 39 1.78 8.61 18.51
C SER A 39 2.00 8.08 17.08
N ALA A 40 1.02 8.28 16.20
CA ALA A 40 1.14 7.81 14.82
C ALA A 40 2.32 8.45 14.06
N VAL A 41 2.72 9.68 14.41
CA VAL A 41 3.87 10.34 13.77
C VAL A 41 5.20 9.74 14.24
N ASP A 42 5.27 9.24 15.48
CA ASP A 42 6.48 8.69 16.11
C ASP A 42 6.81 7.26 15.65
N ILE A 43 5.92 6.62 14.86
CA ILE A 43 6.14 5.26 14.33
C ILE A 43 7.46 5.18 13.55
N ALA A 44 7.80 6.21 12.77
CA ALA A 44 9.04 6.24 12.03
C ALA A 44 10.27 6.21 12.96
N ASP A 45 10.26 6.99 14.04
CA ASP A 45 11.33 7.00 15.04
C ASP A 45 11.46 5.64 15.75
N TYR A 46 10.33 5.06 16.15
CA TYR A 46 10.27 3.75 16.81
C TYR A 46 10.94 2.66 15.97
N PHE A 47 10.73 2.68 14.65
CA PHE A 47 11.34 1.75 13.70
C PHE A 47 12.65 2.28 13.09
N LYS A 48 13.34 3.23 13.75
CA LYS A 48 14.67 3.75 13.34
C LYS A 48 14.71 4.31 11.92
N HIS A 49 13.58 4.88 11.49
CA HIS A 49 13.32 5.41 10.15
C HIS A 49 13.52 4.35 9.05
N ASP A 50 13.29 3.07 9.33
CA ASP A 50 13.41 2.01 8.33
C ASP A 50 12.04 1.62 7.76
N ALA A 51 11.82 1.89 6.47
CA ALA A 51 10.54 1.64 5.81
C ALA A 51 10.14 0.16 5.82
N VAL A 52 11.11 -0.76 5.75
CA VAL A 52 10.86 -2.20 5.79
C VAL A 52 10.42 -2.62 7.19
N LEU A 53 11.09 -2.12 8.23
CA LEU A 53 10.70 -2.42 9.61
C LEU A 53 9.34 -1.84 9.96
N ILE A 54 9.02 -0.63 9.49
CA ILE A 54 7.67 -0.05 9.65
C ILE A 54 6.63 -0.95 8.99
N ARG A 55 6.85 -1.35 7.73
CA ARG A 55 5.93 -2.21 6.99
C ARG A 55 5.69 -3.52 7.72
N ASP A 56 6.77 -4.20 8.11
CA ASP A 56 6.69 -5.51 8.75
C ASP A 56 6.05 -5.39 10.14
N GLY A 57 6.34 -4.32 10.88
CA GLY A 57 5.69 -4.00 12.15
C GLY A 57 4.17 -3.83 12.00
N LEU A 58 3.72 -3.06 11.01
CA LEU A 58 2.30 -2.84 10.74
C LEU A 58 1.58 -4.12 10.28
N VAL A 59 2.22 -4.93 9.42
CA VAL A 59 1.64 -6.18 8.88
C VAL A 59 1.56 -7.26 9.95
N ASN A 60 2.57 -7.37 10.81
CA ASN A 60 2.62 -8.39 11.85
C ASN A 60 1.83 -8.00 13.10
N ALA A 61 1.41 -6.73 13.23
CA ALA A 61 0.61 -6.30 14.34
C ALA A 61 -0.78 -6.97 14.33
N PRO A 62 -1.22 -7.58 15.45
CA PRO A 62 -2.40 -8.41 15.47
C PRO A 62 -3.65 -7.63 15.06
N ASN A 63 -4.31 -8.08 13.99
CA ASN A 63 -5.64 -7.62 13.61
C ASN A 63 -5.76 -6.08 13.51
N MET A 64 -4.72 -5.39 13.01
CA MET A 64 -4.75 -3.94 12.71
C MET A 64 -5.28 -3.63 11.30
N GLY A 65 -5.61 -4.65 10.52
CA GLY A 65 -6.17 -4.49 9.17
C GLY A 65 -5.16 -4.09 8.10
N TYR A 66 -3.87 -4.11 8.43
CA TYR A 66 -2.76 -3.96 7.48
C TYR A 66 -2.42 -5.29 6.84
N GLY A 67 -2.57 -5.36 5.52
CA GLY A 67 -1.81 -6.28 4.68
C GLY A 67 -0.66 -5.53 4.01
N PHE A 68 0.24 -6.25 3.35
CA PHE A 68 1.44 -5.70 2.70
C PHE A 68 1.13 -4.46 1.83
N LYS A 69 0.09 -4.56 0.99
CA LYS A 69 -0.39 -3.46 0.14
C LYS A 69 -0.73 -2.20 0.94
N LYS A 70 -1.54 -2.33 1.98
CA LYS A 70 -1.99 -1.18 2.79
C LYS A 70 -0.85 -0.55 3.58
N ALA A 71 0.09 -1.38 4.06
CA ALA A 71 1.27 -0.89 4.77
C ALA A 71 2.15 -0.06 3.82
N ASN A 72 2.39 -0.54 2.60
CA ASN A 72 3.14 0.21 1.58
C ASN A 72 2.43 1.52 1.21
N MET A 73 1.11 1.50 1.01
CA MET A 73 0.34 2.72 0.73
C MET A 73 0.44 3.73 1.87
N PHE A 74 0.32 3.29 3.12
CA PHE A 74 0.44 4.16 4.29
C PHE A 74 1.83 4.79 4.39
N ILE A 75 2.91 4.00 4.25
CA ILE A 75 4.28 4.52 4.28
C ILE A 75 4.50 5.53 3.15
N ARG A 76 4.05 5.21 1.93
CA ARG A 76 4.10 6.13 0.77
C ARG A 76 3.41 7.45 1.10
N ASP A 77 2.22 7.41 1.69
CA ASP A 77 1.42 8.60 1.99
C ASP A 77 2.07 9.46 3.06
N MET A 78 2.62 8.85 4.12
CA MET A 78 3.34 9.58 5.18
C MET A 78 4.58 10.30 4.65
N VAL A 79 5.31 9.68 3.70
CA VAL A 79 6.42 10.36 3.00
C VAL A 79 5.89 11.42 2.03
N ALA A 80 4.78 11.17 1.34
CA ALA A 80 4.22 12.12 0.39
C ALA A 80 3.65 13.39 1.02
N PHE A 81 3.19 13.30 2.27
CA PHE A 81 2.73 14.42 3.07
C PHE A 81 3.84 15.06 3.91
N ASP A 82 5.11 14.71 3.66
CA ASP A 82 6.29 15.21 4.36
C ASP A 82 6.28 14.97 5.89
N VAL A 83 5.46 14.02 6.37
CA VAL A 83 5.37 13.64 7.79
C VAL A 83 6.55 12.76 8.18
N TRP A 84 6.92 11.80 7.32
CA TRP A 84 8.09 10.95 7.51
C TRP A 84 9.14 11.26 6.46
N GLN A 85 10.25 11.83 6.88
CA GLN A 85 11.34 12.25 5.99
C GLN A 85 12.53 11.32 6.13
N ASN A 86 13.27 11.11 5.05
CA ASN A 86 14.54 10.37 5.03
C ASN A 86 14.44 8.91 5.52
N LEU A 87 13.36 8.21 5.19
CA LEU A 87 13.24 6.78 5.50
C LEU A 87 14.32 5.96 4.77
N LYS A 88 15.05 5.16 5.54
CA LYS A 88 15.96 4.12 5.05
C LYS A 88 15.15 3.03 4.34
N ASN A 89 15.75 2.41 3.33
CA ASN A 89 15.15 1.32 2.56
C ASN A 89 13.78 1.69 1.95
N PHE A 90 13.51 2.98 1.73
CA PHE A 90 12.24 3.42 1.16
C PHE A 90 12.03 2.93 -0.28
N ASP A 91 13.12 2.65 -1.00
CA ASP A 91 13.12 2.00 -2.30
C ASP A 91 12.63 0.53 -2.28
N GLN A 92 12.52 -0.07 -1.10
CA GLN A 92 11.92 -1.39 -0.91
C GLN A 92 10.38 -1.34 -0.79
N ILE A 93 9.78 -0.15 -0.86
CA ILE A 93 8.33 0.03 -0.87
C ILE A 93 7.83 0.04 -2.32
N ASP A 94 7.15 -1.02 -2.71
CA ASP A 94 6.62 -1.22 -4.07
C ASP A 94 5.35 -0.41 -4.36
N VAL A 95 5.07 -0.22 -5.66
CA VAL A 95 3.76 0.23 -6.16
C VAL A 95 2.68 -0.70 -5.63
N ALA A 96 1.62 -0.13 -5.05
CA ALA A 96 0.49 -0.90 -4.58
C ALA A 96 -0.34 -1.37 -5.78
N SER A 97 -0.20 -2.64 -6.16
CA SER A 97 -0.95 -3.19 -7.29
C SER A 97 -2.45 -3.23 -6.97
N ASP A 98 -3.25 -2.76 -7.92
CA ASP A 98 -4.71 -2.72 -7.96
C ASP A 98 -5.18 -2.99 -9.40
N ILE A 99 -6.49 -3.08 -9.61
CA ILE A 99 -7.02 -3.37 -10.95
C ILE A 99 -6.55 -2.39 -12.03
N ASN A 100 -6.35 -1.11 -11.69
CA ASN A 100 -5.96 -0.08 -12.65
C ASN A 100 -4.47 -0.20 -13.03
N THR A 101 -3.62 -0.40 -12.03
CA THR A 101 -2.17 -0.58 -12.22
C THR A 101 -1.85 -1.93 -12.88
N MET A 102 -2.61 -3.00 -12.59
CA MET A 102 -2.52 -4.29 -13.28
C MET A 102 -2.94 -4.18 -14.75
N LYS A 103 -4.11 -3.57 -15.03
CA LYS A 103 -4.57 -3.32 -16.39
C LYS A 103 -3.53 -2.57 -17.20
N LEU A 104 -2.99 -1.50 -16.62
CA LEU A 104 -1.96 -0.69 -17.25
C LEU A 104 -0.70 -1.53 -17.53
N ALA A 105 -0.23 -2.33 -16.57
CA ALA A 105 0.96 -3.17 -16.75
C ALA A 105 0.84 -4.16 -17.92
N LEU A 106 -0.35 -4.72 -18.10
CA LEU A 106 -0.64 -5.65 -19.19
C LEU A 106 -0.74 -4.93 -20.55
N ARG A 107 -1.41 -3.76 -20.58
CA ARG A 107 -1.55 -2.96 -21.81
C ARG A 107 -0.23 -2.41 -22.31
N THR A 108 0.64 -1.99 -21.41
CA THR A 108 2.00 -1.52 -21.76
C THR A 108 2.97 -2.67 -22.01
N ARG A 109 2.53 -3.92 -21.81
CA ARG A 109 3.33 -5.15 -21.98
C ARG A 109 4.58 -5.22 -21.10
N ILE A 110 4.64 -4.45 -20.02
CA ILE A 110 5.67 -4.66 -18.98
C ILE A 110 5.38 -5.93 -18.18
N LEU A 111 4.11 -6.35 -18.15
CA LEU A 111 3.66 -7.65 -17.71
C LEU A 111 3.00 -8.36 -18.89
N GLN A 112 3.41 -9.60 -19.16
CA GLN A 112 2.89 -10.40 -20.27
C GLN A 112 2.49 -11.78 -19.76
N THR A 113 1.46 -12.34 -20.40
CA THR A 113 0.98 -13.70 -20.17
C THR A 113 0.96 -14.42 -21.51
N ASP A 114 1.27 -15.72 -21.52
CA ASP A 114 1.25 -16.51 -22.76
C ASP A 114 -0.16 -16.63 -23.36
N ILE A 115 -1.17 -16.50 -22.50
CA ILE A 115 -2.58 -16.46 -22.90
C ILE A 115 -3.05 -15.01 -22.82
N PRO A 116 -3.60 -14.42 -23.90
CA PRO A 116 -3.94 -13.00 -23.97
C PRO A 116 -5.20 -12.62 -23.17
N LEU A 117 -5.92 -13.62 -22.63
CA LEU A 117 -7.16 -13.42 -21.89
C LEU A 117 -6.95 -13.77 -20.43
N LEU A 118 -6.81 -12.73 -19.61
CA LEU A 118 -7.18 -12.82 -18.21
C LEU A 118 -8.69 -13.06 -18.15
N SER A 119 -9.12 -14.25 -17.75
CA SER A 119 -10.54 -14.60 -17.73
C SER A 119 -11.29 -13.64 -16.80
N SER A 120 -12.57 -13.37 -17.08
CA SER A 120 -13.46 -12.67 -16.14
C SER A 120 -13.59 -13.39 -14.79
N PHE A 121 -13.01 -14.57 -14.65
CA PHE A 121 -12.96 -15.37 -13.42
C PHE A 121 -11.70 -15.15 -12.58
N LEU A 122 -10.82 -14.22 -12.91
CA LEU A 122 -9.67 -13.90 -12.04
C LEU A 122 -10.08 -13.53 -10.63
N ASP A 123 -11.17 -12.78 -10.51
CA ASP A 123 -11.73 -12.40 -9.20
C ASP A 123 -12.41 -13.58 -8.49
N ILE A 124 -12.72 -14.67 -9.21
CA ILE A 124 -13.32 -15.89 -8.65
C ILE A 124 -12.24 -16.84 -8.09
N PHE A 125 -11.08 -16.92 -8.74
CA PHE A 125 -9.98 -17.77 -8.29
C PHE A 125 -8.86 -16.92 -7.67
N CYS A 126 -8.93 -16.73 -6.36
CA CYS A 126 -8.03 -15.90 -5.56
C CYS A 126 -6.53 -16.11 -5.86
N TYR A 127 -6.12 -17.32 -6.24
CA TYR A 127 -4.72 -17.63 -6.52
C TYR A 127 -4.19 -16.96 -7.80
N GLN A 128 -4.97 -16.98 -8.88
CA GLN A 128 -4.55 -16.33 -10.13
C GLN A 128 -4.48 -14.82 -9.94
N TYR A 129 -5.46 -14.24 -9.23
CA TYR A 129 -5.44 -12.82 -8.92
C TYR A 129 -4.21 -12.44 -8.09
N ALA A 130 -3.96 -13.16 -7.00
CA ALA A 130 -2.79 -12.92 -6.15
C ALA A 130 -1.47 -13.05 -6.94
N HIS A 131 -1.39 -14.00 -7.87
CA HIS A 131 -0.21 -14.15 -8.72
C HIS A 131 -0.03 -12.96 -9.67
N ILE A 132 -1.08 -12.49 -10.35
CA ILE A 132 -0.99 -11.32 -11.23
C ILE A 132 -0.71 -10.06 -10.42
N ASP A 133 -1.28 -9.92 -9.22
CA ASP A 133 -1.01 -8.82 -8.30
C ASP A 133 0.48 -8.74 -7.92
N GLU A 134 1.06 -9.86 -7.50
CA GLU A 134 2.49 -9.97 -7.19
C GLU A 134 3.37 -9.67 -8.41
N LYS A 135 3.03 -10.22 -9.58
CA LYS A 135 3.79 -10.01 -10.83
C LYS A 135 3.67 -8.58 -11.33
N SER A 136 2.52 -7.93 -11.15
CA SER A 136 2.30 -6.51 -11.46
C SER A 136 3.22 -5.62 -10.63
N ALA A 137 3.28 -5.83 -9.31
CA ALA A 137 4.21 -5.09 -8.45
C ALA A 137 5.67 -5.27 -8.89
N LYS A 138 6.08 -6.50 -9.21
CA LYS A 138 7.44 -6.80 -9.72
C LYS A 138 7.73 -6.14 -11.06
N ALA A 139 6.77 -6.10 -11.98
CA ALA A 139 6.92 -5.43 -13.27
C ALA A 139 7.15 -3.93 -13.10
N TRP A 140 6.37 -3.27 -12.23
CA TRP A 140 6.57 -1.85 -11.94
C TRP A 140 7.90 -1.58 -11.22
N ARG A 141 8.34 -2.46 -10.32
CA ARG A 141 9.71 -2.38 -9.76
C ARG A 141 10.77 -2.44 -10.86
N ALA A 142 10.63 -3.34 -11.82
CA ALA A 142 11.57 -3.43 -12.95
C ALA A 142 11.60 -2.12 -13.75
N VAL A 143 10.44 -1.54 -14.06
CA VAL A 143 10.34 -0.21 -14.72
C VAL A 143 11.08 0.86 -13.92
N TRP A 144 10.89 0.91 -12.60
CA TRP A 144 11.58 1.88 -11.75
C TRP A 144 13.11 1.67 -11.73
N SER A 145 13.57 0.41 -11.65
CA SER A 145 14.98 0.07 -11.69
C SER A 145 15.63 0.52 -13.00
N GLU A 146 14.98 0.25 -14.14
CA GLU A 146 15.45 0.70 -15.46
C GLU A 146 15.43 2.22 -15.58
N TRP A 147 14.40 2.89 -15.07
CA TRP A 147 14.36 4.36 -15.05
C TRP A 147 15.54 4.95 -14.26
N LYS A 148 15.88 4.37 -13.10
CA LYS A 148 17.08 4.80 -12.36
C LYS A 148 18.37 4.62 -13.18
N THR A 149 18.50 3.52 -13.90
CA THR A 149 19.66 3.25 -14.78
C THR A 149 19.75 4.28 -15.90
N VAL A 150 18.63 4.63 -16.54
CA VAL A 150 18.59 5.59 -17.64
C VAL A 150 18.83 7.02 -17.15
N ASN A 151 18.14 7.44 -16.09
CA ASN A 151 18.30 8.78 -15.53
C ASN A 151 17.86 8.86 -14.06
N GLN A 152 18.83 8.65 -13.16
CA GLN A 152 18.65 8.74 -11.72
C GLN A 152 18.09 10.09 -11.23
N LYS A 153 18.34 11.20 -11.92
CA LYS A 153 17.86 12.53 -11.50
C LYS A 153 16.34 12.69 -11.68
N THR A 154 15.77 11.95 -12.63
CA THR A 154 14.33 12.02 -12.94
C THR A 154 13.54 10.86 -12.38
N ALA A 155 14.21 9.75 -12.06
CA ALA A 155 13.56 8.60 -11.46
C ALA A 155 13.06 8.94 -10.05
N PRO A 156 11.82 8.55 -9.69
CA PRO A 156 11.34 8.74 -8.33
C PRO A 156 12.25 8.04 -7.31
N ILE A 157 12.32 8.57 -6.08
CA ILE A 157 13.18 8.00 -5.02
C ILE A 157 12.81 6.56 -4.61
N SER A 158 11.60 6.12 -4.92
CA SER A 158 11.08 4.78 -4.61
C SER A 158 10.01 4.39 -5.64
N PRO A 159 9.85 3.10 -5.98
CA PRO A 159 8.83 2.67 -6.93
C PRO A 159 7.42 3.08 -6.51
N CYS A 160 7.07 3.06 -5.21
CA CYS A 160 5.74 3.45 -4.75
C CYS A 160 5.35 4.90 -5.07
N ARG A 161 6.32 5.77 -5.43
CA ARG A 161 6.05 7.16 -5.84
C ARG A 161 5.47 7.25 -7.27
N MET A 162 5.57 6.19 -8.06
CA MET A 162 4.90 6.11 -9.37
C MET A 162 3.39 5.85 -9.23
N ASP A 163 2.97 5.29 -8.09
CA ASP A 163 1.65 4.67 -7.91
C ASP A 163 0.49 5.60 -8.29
N PHE A 164 0.49 6.86 -7.82
CA PHE A 164 -0.59 7.79 -8.15
C PHE A 164 -0.69 8.11 -9.64
N LEU A 165 0.45 8.25 -10.32
CA LEU A 165 0.48 8.47 -11.78
C LEU A 165 -0.05 7.24 -12.52
N LEU A 166 0.42 6.05 -12.15
CA LEU A 166 0.01 4.78 -12.75
C LEU A 166 -1.49 4.53 -12.55
N TYR A 167 -1.98 4.77 -11.34
CA TYR A 167 -3.39 4.69 -11.00
C TYR A 167 -4.24 5.63 -11.87
N ARG A 168 -3.84 6.90 -12.01
CA ARG A 168 -4.53 7.87 -12.86
C ARG A 168 -4.53 7.42 -14.33
N MET A 169 -3.38 6.99 -14.86
CA MET A 169 -3.30 6.47 -16.22
C MET A 169 -4.20 5.25 -16.44
N GLY A 170 -4.18 4.30 -15.49
CA GLY A 170 -5.02 3.11 -15.54
C GLY A 170 -6.51 3.43 -15.46
N ARG A 171 -6.91 4.35 -14.59
CA ARG A 171 -8.31 4.75 -14.40
C ARG A 171 -8.84 5.60 -15.54
N GLU A 172 -8.08 6.61 -15.97
CA GLU A 172 -8.54 7.65 -16.89
C GLU A 172 -8.35 7.26 -18.37
N TYR A 173 -7.42 6.35 -18.68
CA TYR A 173 -7.03 6.05 -20.06
C TYR A 173 -6.97 4.56 -20.41
N CYS A 174 -7.22 3.65 -19.45
CA CYS A 174 -7.22 2.20 -19.69
C CYS A 174 -8.57 1.54 -19.36
N GLU A 175 -9.61 1.88 -20.13
CA GLU A 175 -10.93 1.21 -20.07
C GLU A 175 -10.85 -0.26 -20.45
#